data_AF-A0A7Y5S7B9-F1
#
_entry.id   AF-A0A7Y5S7B9-F1
#
_cell.length_a   1.000
_cell.length_b   1.000
_cell.length_c   1.000
_cell.angle_alpha   90.00
_cell.angle_beta   90.00
_cell.angle_gamma   90.00
#
_symmetry.space_group_name_H-M   'P 1'
#
loop_
_entity.id
_entity.type
_entity.pdbx_description
1 polymer ?
#
loop_
_entity_poly.entity_id
_entity_poly.type
_entity_poly.pdbx_seq_one_letter_code
_entity_poly.pdbx_strand_id
1 'polypeptide(L)'
;MTRSARLLLAIPLLCLWLALPGCVFWDIRDGVRDANSRLDTVDSSLQKVNSELKSVQTALTRLDTTNAELVKVQDELGQLDTTNASLTGVQDRLQTLRSIEDSLTKMDVHLSSLRHTIGRIDGMIPFLDLGSEEPAPPDPAPAADESAPAAPASDAKPSPTAAAAPAPKDALIGAWIRQYPDRTIAIVFVDSTRYLMQRTTAAGTRTQESGTWKREGKVITLTGDTEPIKLADGTQGTRQSVERLEIVSQTTRSFSVTSKESGLQIFAKP
;
A
#
# COMPACT_ATOMS: atom_id res chain seq x y z
N MET A 1 -76.52 46.64 63.44
CA MET A 1 -75.88 45.33 63.25
C MET A 1 -75.32 45.12 61.82
N THR A 2 -74.75 46.15 61.17
CA THR A 2 -74.34 46.06 59.75
C THR A 2 -72.83 46.27 59.49
N ARG A 3 -72.06 46.71 60.50
CA ARG A 3 -70.60 46.93 60.37
C ARG A 3 -69.79 45.64 60.58
N SER A 4 -70.22 44.76 61.48
CA SER A 4 -69.54 43.49 61.77
C SER A 4 -69.62 42.48 60.63
N ALA A 5 -70.73 42.47 59.87
CA ALA A 5 -70.92 41.59 58.71
C ALA A 5 -70.09 42.01 57.49
N ARG A 6 -69.83 43.32 57.30
CA ARG A 6 -68.95 43.81 56.22
C ARG A 6 -67.47 43.56 56.49
N LEU A 7 -67.07 43.53 57.77
CA LEU A 7 -65.68 43.28 58.18
C LEU A 7 -65.31 41.79 58.07
N LEU A 8 -66.26 40.89 58.34
CA LEU A 8 -66.07 39.44 58.16
C LEU A 8 -66.00 38.99 56.69
N LEU A 9 -66.57 39.75 55.76
CA LEU A 9 -66.51 39.45 54.32
C LEU A 9 -65.30 40.12 53.62
N ALA A 10 -64.75 41.18 54.20
CA ALA A 10 -63.55 41.86 53.71
C ALA A 10 -62.25 41.07 53.97
N ILE A 11 -62.19 40.31 55.07
CA ILE A 11 -61.02 39.49 55.46
C ILE A 11 -60.72 38.35 54.45
N PRO A 12 -61.70 37.50 54.05
CA PRO A 12 -61.44 36.47 53.04
C PRO A 12 -61.14 37.07 51.67
N LEU A 13 -61.71 38.23 51.33
CA LEU A 13 -61.44 38.93 50.08
C LEU A 13 -60.02 39.51 50.05
N LEU A 14 -59.54 40.06 51.17
CA LEU A 14 -58.17 40.57 51.30
C LEU A 14 -57.13 39.45 51.23
N CYS A 15 -57.39 38.31 51.89
CA CYS A 15 -56.52 37.13 51.81
C CYS A 15 -56.49 36.53 50.39
N LEU A 16 -57.62 36.55 49.67
CA LEU A 16 -57.68 36.11 48.28
C LEU A 16 -56.80 37.02 47.38
N TRP A 17 -56.85 38.34 47.58
CA TRP A 17 -56.02 39.30 46.84
C TRP A 17 -54.51 39.17 47.13
N LEU A 18 -54.12 38.75 48.34
CA LEU A 18 -52.71 38.49 48.66
C LEU A 18 -52.21 37.12 48.19
N ALA A 19 -53.10 36.15 47.93
CA ALA A 19 -52.73 34.80 47.51
C ALA A 19 -52.57 34.65 45.98
N LEU A 20 -53.26 35.46 45.17
CA LEU A 20 -53.18 35.37 43.70
C LEU A 20 -51.80 35.72 43.08
N PRO A 21 -51.02 36.70 43.59
CA PRO A 21 -49.70 37.01 43.03
C PRO A 21 -48.71 35.84 43.15
N GLY A 22 -48.90 34.96 44.13
CA GLY A 22 -48.00 33.85 44.40
C GLY A 22 -48.01 32.78 43.30
N CYS A 23 -49.17 32.48 42.72
CA CYS A 23 -49.30 31.42 41.72
C CYS A 23 -48.74 31.83 40.35
N VAL A 24 -49.05 33.05 39.89
CA VAL A 24 -48.55 33.56 38.60
C VAL A 24 -47.04 33.79 38.66
N PHE A 25 -46.52 34.27 39.79
CA PHE A 25 -45.08 34.43 39.99
C PHE A 25 -44.34 33.09 39.99
N TRP A 26 -44.92 32.04 40.59
CA TRP A 26 -44.32 30.71 40.60
C TRP A 26 -44.27 30.09 39.19
N ASP A 27 -45.35 30.23 38.42
CA ASP A 27 -45.43 29.78 37.02
C ASP A 27 -44.43 30.50 36.11
N ILE A 28 -44.31 31.83 36.24
CA ILE A 28 -43.31 32.60 35.49
C ILE A 28 -41.89 32.17 35.87
N ARG A 29 -41.61 31.96 37.16
CA ARG A 29 -40.28 31.53 37.62
C ARG A 29 -39.93 30.14 37.09
N ASP A 30 -40.88 29.22 37.07
CA ASP A 30 -40.69 27.88 36.52
C ASP A 30 -40.53 27.91 35.00
N GLY A 31 -41.30 28.76 34.30
CA GLY A 31 -41.12 29.00 32.87
C GLY A 31 -39.76 29.58 32.52
N VAL A 32 -39.25 30.53 33.31
CA VAL A 32 -37.88 31.08 33.15
C VAL A 32 -36.83 30.00 33.42
N ARG A 33 -37.05 29.14 34.41
CA ARG A 33 -36.14 28.02 34.71
C ARG A 33 -36.12 26.99 33.57
N ASP A 34 -37.26 26.65 33.00
CA ASP A 34 -37.35 25.76 31.83
C ASP A 34 -36.67 26.39 30.61
N ALA A 35 -36.91 27.68 30.35
CA ALA A 35 -36.26 28.41 29.27
C ALA A 35 -34.73 28.43 29.41
N ASN A 36 -34.20 28.66 30.62
CA ASN A 36 -32.76 28.58 30.89
C ASN A 36 -32.22 27.17 30.66
N SER A 37 -32.92 26.12 31.13
CA SER A 37 -32.49 24.74 30.89
C SER A 37 -32.45 24.39 29.40
N ARG A 38 -33.39 24.92 28.61
CA ARG A 38 -33.38 24.76 27.14
C ARG A 38 -32.22 25.52 26.50
N LEU A 39 -31.94 26.74 26.95
CA LEU A 39 -30.79 27.51 26.49
C LEU A 39 -29.47 26.80 26.78
N ASP A 40 -29.31 26.21 27.97
CA ASP A 40 -28.11 25.42 28.32
C ASP A 40 -27.94 24.20 27.39
N THR A 41 -29.06 23.56 27.03
CA THR A 41 -29.06 22.42 26.10
C THR A 41 -28.69 22.85 24.68
N VAL A 42 -29.21 24.00 24.23
CA VAL A 42 -28.89 24.58 22.92
C VAL A 42 -27.42 25.01 22.88
N ASP A 43 -26.91 25.66 23.93
CA ASP A 43 -25.51 26.07 24.01
C ASP A 43 -24.58 24.85 23.96
N SER A 44 -24.89 23.81 24.73
CA SER A 44 -24.15 22.53 24.68
C SER A 44 -24.17 21.90 23.29
N SER A 45 -25.31 21.96 22.60
CA SER A 45 -25.47 21.44 21.24
C SER A 45 -24.66 22.26 20.23
N LEU A 46 -24.68 23.59 20.34
CA LEU A 46 -23.89 24.49 19.50
C LEU A 46 -22.39 24.29 19.71
N GLN A 47 -21.95 24.11 20.96
CA GLN A 47 -20.56 23.78 21.27
C GLN A 47 -20.13 22.46 20.61
N LYS A 48 -20.99 21.43 20.67
CA LYS A 48 -20.73 20.14 20.01
C LYS A 48 -20.63 20.29 18.50
N VAL A 49 -21.60 20.96 17.87
CA VAL A 49 -21.60 21.21 16.41
C VAL A 49 -20.36 22.00 15.99
N ASN A 50 -19.95 23.02 16.75
CA ASN A 50 -18.75 23.78 16.47
C ASN A 50 -17.47 22.92 16.56
N SER A 51 -17.41 21.99 17.52
CA SER A 51 -16.31 21.03 17.62
C SER A 51 -16.30 20.06 16.44
N GLU A 52 -17.45 19.55 16.04
CA GLU A 52 -17.59 18.68 14.85
C GLU A 52 -17.18 19.42 13.58
N LEU A 53 -17.59 20.68 13.41
CA LEU A 53 -17.22 21.52 12.28
C LEU A 53 -15.70 21.71 12.19
N LYS A 54 -15.03 21.99 13.32
CA LYS A 54 -13.56 22.07 13.39
C LYS A 54 -12.88 20.76 13.00
N SER A 55 -13.44 19.63 13.45
CA SER A 55 -12.93 18.31 13.07
C SER A 55 -13.07 18.05 11.57
N VAL A 56 -14.24 18.38 10.99
CA VAL A 56 -14.49 18.26 9.54
C VAL A 56 -13.54 19.15 8.75
N GLN A 57 -13.31 20.38 9.20
CA GLN A 57 -12.36 21.28 8.54
C GLN A 57 -10.91 20.77 8.59
N THR A 58 -10.53 20.14 9.70
CA THR A 58 -9.22 19.48 9.83
C THR A 58 -9.12 18.25 8.90
N ALA A 59 -10.21 17.51 8.74
CA ALA A 59 -10.25 16.38 7.80
C ALA A 59 -10.15 16.85 6.33
N LEU A 60 -10.84 17.94 5.97
CA LEU A 60 -10.77 18.54 4.64
C LEU A 60 -9.36 19.01 4.29
N THR A 61 -8.70 19.73 5.20
CA THR A 61 -7.31 20.20 4.97
C THR A 61 -6.32 19.04 4.82
N ARG A 62 -6.53 17.93 5.55
CA ARG A 62 -5.75 16.70 5.37
C ARG A 62 -6.03 16.04 4.01
N LEU A 63 -7.27 16.07 3.54
CA LEU A 63 -7.65 15.57 2.23
C LEU A 63 -7.00 16.41 1.12
N ASP A 64 -7.01 17.74 1.22
CA ASP A 64 -6.31 18.62 0.27
C ASP A 64 -4.81 18.32 0.20
N THR A 65 -4.18 18.08 1.35
CA THR A 65 -2.77 17.66 1.42
C THR A 65 -2.55 16.33 0.69
N THR A 66 -3.46 15.37 0.89
CA THR A 66 -3.39 14.06 0.26
C THR A 66 -3.59 14.15 -1.25
N ASN A 67 -4.50 14.99 -1.72
CA ASN A 67 -4.69 15.26 -3.14
C ASN A 67 -3.43 15.89 -3.77
N ALA A 68 -2.78 16.81 -3.07
CA ALA A 68 -1.52 17.39 -3.53
C ALA A 68 -0.40 16.34 -3.64
N GLU A 69 -0.34 15.37 -2.73
CA GLU A 69 0.59 14.24 -2.82
C GLU A 69 0.26 13.31 -4.00
N LEU A 70 -1.02 13.05 -4.27
CA LEU A 70 -1.43 12.24 -5.43
C LEU A 70 -1.02 12.89 -6.76
N VAL A 71 -1.11 14.22 -6.88
CA VAL A 71 -0.61 14.93 -8.07
C VAL A 71 0.89 14.75 -8.24
N LYS A 72 1.68 14.81 -7.16
CA LYS A 72 3.12 14.55 -7.24
C LYS A 72 3.44 13.14 -7.70
N VAL A 73 2.73 12.14 -7.16
CA VAL A 73 2.89 10.74 -7.59
C VAL A 73 2.52 10.57 -9.07
N GLN A 74 1.50 11.28 -9.54
CA GLN A 74 1.13 11.28 -10.95
C GLN A 74 2.25 11.86 -11.84
N ASP A 75 2.87 12.96 -11.41
CA ASP A 75 4.01 13.54 -12.12
C ASP A 75 5.22 12.59 -12.15
N GLU A 76 5.51 11.93 -11.02
CA GLU A 76 6.58 10.92 -10.92
C GLU A 76 6.34 9.72 -11.86
N LEU A 77 5.08 9.27 -12.00
CA LEU A 77 4.72 8.22 -12.95
C LEU A 77 4.95 8.67 -14.41
N GLY A 78 4.62 9.92 -14.75
CA GLY A 78 4.92 10.47 -16.08
C GLY A 78 6.42 10.55 -16.40
N GLN A 79 7.25 10.86 -15.40
CA GLN A 79 8.71 10.79 -15.54
C GLN A 79 9.20 9.36 -15.75
N LEU A 80 8.58 8.39 -15.08
CA LEU A 80 8.91 6.98 -15.23
C LEU A 80 8.55 6.45 -16.63
N ASP A 81 7.42 6.87 -17.19
CA ASP A 81 7.05 6.56 -18.58
C ASP A 81 8.05 7.15 -19.59
N THR A 82 8.51 8.38 -19.36
CA THR A 82 9.56 9.01 -20.18
C THR A 82 10.88 8.25 -20.10
N THR A 83 11.22 7.76 -18.90
CA THR A 83 12.41 6.92 -18.68
C THR A 83 12.26 5.58 -19.41
N ASN A 84 11.09 4.95 -19.35
CA ASN A 84 10.82 3.69 -20.03
C ASN A 84 10.86 3.82 -21.56
N ALA A 85 10.35 4.93 -22.10
CA ALA A 85 10.49 5.26 -23.52
C ALA A 85 11.97 5.42 -23.92
N SER A 86 12.78 6.05 -23.04
CA SER A 86 14.22 6.18 -23.26
C SER A 86 14.95 4.84 -23.23
N LEU A 87 14.58 3.93 -22.32
CA LEU A 87 15.11 2.56 -22.29
C LEU A 87 14.78 1.80 -23.57
N THR A 88 13.55 1.91 -24.07
CA THR A 88 13.16 1.33 -25.36
C THR A 88 14.05 1.85 -26.49
N GLY A 89 14.29 3.16 -26.54
CA GLY A 89 15.20 3.75 -27.53
C GLY A 89 16.66 3.28 -27.40
N VAL A 90 17.15 3.02 -26.19
CA VAL A 90 18.47 2.41 -25.97
C VAL A 90 18.50 0.96 -26.48
N GLN A 91 17.42 0.20 -26.26
CA GLN A 91 17.31 -1.17 -26.77
C GLN A 91 17.34 -1.22 -28.30
N ASP A 92 16.66 -0.31 -28.98
CA ASP A 92 16.69 -0.20 -30.45
C ASP A 92 18.12 0.12 -30.97
N ARG A 93 18.83 0.99 -30.26
CA ARG A 93 20.24 1.30 -30.57
C ARG A 93 21.14 0.07 -30.39
N LEU A 94 20.96 -0.71 -29.32
CA LEU A 94 21.70 -1.95 -29.12
C LEU A 94 21.42 -2.98 -30.22
N GLN A 95 20.17 -3.08 -30.67
CA GLN A 95 19.82 -3.95 -31.81
C GLN A 95 20.48 -3.50 -33.11
N THR A 96 20.57 -2.19 -33.33
CA THR A 96 21.26 -1.62 -34.49
C THR A 96 22.75 -1.91 -34.45
N LEU A 97 23.40 -1.76 -33.29
CA LEU A 97 24.82 -2.11 -33.12
C LEU A 97 25.09 -3.59 -33.41
N ARG A 98 24.22 -4.48 -32.96
CA ARG A 98 24.32 -5.92 -33.26
C ARG A 98 24.21 -6.21 -34.76
N SER A 99 23.35 -5.49 -35.47
CA SER A 99 23.22 -5.62 -36.94
C SER A 99 24.49 -5.14 -37.66
N ILE A 100 25.10 -4.05 -37.19
CA ILE A 100 26.36 -3.54 -37.72
C ILE A 100 27.47 -4.57 -37.51
N GLU A 101 27.56 -5.18 -36.32
CA GLU A 101 28.52 -6.23 -36.02
C GLU A 101 28.36 -7.45 -36.96
N ASP A 102 27.13 -7.89 -37.21
CA ASP A 102 26.85 -8.97 -38.17
C ASP A 102 27.24 -8.59 -39.61
N SER A 103 27.07 -7.32 -40.00
CA SER A 103 27.52 -6.84 -41.32
C SER A 103 29.04 -6.80 -41.45
N LEU A 104 29.75 -6.36 -40.40
CA LEU A 104 31.21 -6.30 -40.39
C LEU A 104 31.82 -7.70 -40.47
N THR A 105 31.29 -8.65 -39.70
CA THR A 105 31.77 -10.05 -39.77
C THR A 105 31.56 -10.66 -41.15
N LYS A 106 30.43 -10.38 -41.83
CA LYS A 106 30.21 -10.79 -43.22
C LYS A 106 31.23 -10.15 -44.17
N MET A 107 31.52 -8.87 -44.02
CA MET A 107 32.53 -8.18 -44.82
C MET A 107 33.92 -8.81 -44.64
N ASP A 108 34.31 -9.18 -43.42
CA ASP A 108 35.58 -9.86 -43.16
C ASP A 108 35.67 -11.21 -43.88
N VAL A 109 34.58 -11.98 -43.89
CA VAL A 109 34.49 -13.23 -44.65
C VAL A 109 34.63 -12.99 -46.15
N HIS A 110 33.95 -11.97 -46.69
CA HIS A 110 34.07 -11.59 -48.10
C HIS A 110 35.49 -11.13 -48.47
N LEU A 111 36.14 -10.31 -47.64
CA LEU A 111 37.51 -9.86 -47.87
C LEU A 111 38.50 -11.02 -47.79
N SER A 112 38.31 -11.97 -46.86
CA SER A 112 39.11 -13.18 -46.79
C SER A 112 38.96 -14.05 -48.05
N SER A 113 37.72 -14.21 -48.53
CA SER A 113 37.42 -14.91 -49.79
C SER A 113 38.06 -14.21 -50.99
N LEU A 114 37.95 -12.89 -51.10
CA LEU A 114 38.59 -12.10 -52.16
C LEU A 114 40.11 -12.26 -52.15
N ARG A 115 40.75 -12.13 -50.98
CA ARG A 115 42.20 -12.38 -50.82
C ARG A 115 42.58 -13.78 -51.27
N HIS A 116 41.80 -14.80 -50.92
CA HIS A 116 42.06 -16.17 -51.38
C HIS A 116 41.93 -16.29 -52.90
N THR A 117 40.91 -15.68 -53.52
CA THR A 117 40.75 -15.68 -54.97
C THR A 117 41.88 -14.93 -55.69
N ILE A 118 42.33 -13.79 -55.14
CA ILE A 118 43.46 -13.03 -55.67
C ILE A 118 44.73 -13.86 -55.61
N GLY A 119 45.06 -14.46 -54.46
CA GLY A 119 46.23 -15.35 -54.34
C GLY A 119 46.17 -16.55 -55.29
N ARG A 120 44.97 -17.07 -55.59
CA ARG A 120 44.79 -18.14 -56.58
C ARG A 120 45.00 -17.67 -58.02
N ILE A 121 44.62 -16.44 -58.35
CA ILE A 121 44.82 -15.83 -59.68
C ILE A 121 46.30 -15.46 -59.86
N ASP A 122 46.93 -14.91 -58.83
CA ASP A 122 48.37 -14.62 -58.77
C ASP A 122 49.20 -15.88 -59.04
N GLY A 123 48.85 -16.99 -58.38
CA GLY A 123 49.46 -18.30 -58.66
C GLY A 123 49.12 -18.92 -60.02
N MET A 124 48.12 -18.41 -60.75
CA MET A 124 47.73 -18.88 -62.09
C MET A 124 48.32 -18.04 -63.23
N ILE A 125 48.84 -16.83 -62.97
CA ILE A 125 49.44 -15.96 -63.99
C ILE A 125 50.95 -15.81 -63.71
N PRO A 126 51.80 -16.75 -64.18
CA PRO A 126 53.24 -16.76 -63.88
C PRO A 126 54.06 -15.64 -64.56
N PHE A 127 53.41 -14.67 -65.23
CA PHE A 127 54.07 -13.58 -65.97
C PHE A 127 53.86 -12.19 -65.36
N LEU A 128 53.05 -12.06 -64.30
CA LEU A 128 52.80 -10.81 -63.58
C LEU A 128 53.17 -11.00 -62.10
N ASP A 129 54.44 -11.29 -61.82
CA ASP A 129 55.02 -11.17 -60.48
C ASP A 129 55.04 -9.68 -60.10
N LEU A 130 53.92 -9.18 -59.58
CA LEU A 130 53.77 -7.82 -59.10
C LEU A 130 54.40 -7.71 -57.71
N GLY A 131 55.74 -7.70 -57.70
CA GLY A 131 56.55 -7.18 -56.60
C GLY A 131 56.56 -8.06 -55.36
N SER A 132 57.28 -9.16 -55.43
CA SER A 132 57.97 -9.73 -54.27
C SER A 132 59.11 -8.79 -53.84
N GLU A 133 58.75 -7.60 -53.32
CA GLU A 133 59.67 -6.66 -52.68
C GLU A 133 59.88 -7.07 -51.21
N GLU A 134 61.00 -7.74 -50.99
CA GLU A 134 61.91 -7.64 -49.85
C GLU A 134 61.33 -7.62 -48.41
N PRO A 135 61.48 -8.72 -47.64
CA PRO A 135 61.30 -8.69 -46.20
C PRO A 135 62.57 -8.13 -45.53
N ALA A 136 62.52 -6.87 -45.08
CA ALA A 136 63.47 -6.34 -44.10
C ALA A 136 62.95 -6.55 -42.66
N PRO A 137 63.83 -6.84 -41.70
CA PRO A 137 63.52 -7.57 -40.47
C PRO A 137 62.97 -6.67 -39.34
N PRO A 138 62.33 -7.29 -38.35
CA PRO A 138 62.90 -7.19 -37.00
C PRO A 138 62.87 -8.50 -36.21
N ASP A 139 64.03 -8.88 -35.66
CA ASP A 139 64.14 -9.63 -34.40
C ASP A 139 63.62 -8.78 -33.22
N PRO A 140 63.44 -9.29 -31.99
CA PRO A 140 63.03 -10.63 -31.54
C PRO A 140 61.85 -10.54 -30.54
N ALA A 141 61.01 -11.58 -30.46
CA ALA A 141 60.11 -11.75 -29.32
C ALA A 141 60.83 -12.51 -28.19
N PRO A 142 60.95 -11.97 -26.96
CA PRO A 142 61.38 -12.76 -25.82
C PRO A 142 60.20 -13.55 -25.24
N ALA A 143 60.57 -14.70 -24.70
CA ALA A 143 59.74 -15.76 -24.14
C ALA A 143 58.80 -15.32 -23.02
N ALA A 144 57.74 -16.12 -22.86
CA ALA A 144 57.00 -16.29 -21.62
C ALA A 144 57.97 -16.64 -20.46
N ASP A 145 57.83 -16.02 -19.30
CA ASP A 145 56.98 -16.56 -18.24
C ASP A 145 56.91 -15.63 -17.01
N GLU A 146 55.72 -15.62 -16.41
CA GLU A 146 55.47 -15.70 -14.96
C GLU A 146 56.19 -14.75 -13.99
N SER A 147 55.46 -13.76 -13.45
CA SER A 147 55.48 -13.37 -12.02
C SER A 147 54.53 -12.19 -11.72
N ALA A 148 53.40 -12.46 -11.03
CA ALA A 148 52.88 -11.61 -9.97
C ALA A 148 51.77 -12.35 -9.17
N PRO A 149 52.00 -12.68 -7.89
CA PRO A 149 51.07 -13.38 -7.02
C PRO A 149 50.24 -12.45 -6.10
N ALA A 150 49.25 -13.06 -5.44
CA ALA A 150 48.59 -12.70 -4.18
C ALA A 150 47.35 -11.75 -4.20
N ALA A 151 46.23 -12.33 -3.72
CA ALA A 151 44.91 -11.75 -3.42
C ALA A 151 44.94 -10.74 -2.24
N PRO A 152 43.86 -9.96 -1.93
CA PRO A 152 42.62 -10.50 -1.36
C PRO A 152 41.30 -9.74 -1.65
N ALA A 153 40.20 -10.35 -1.19
CA ALA A 153 38.97 -9.75 -0.65
C ALA A 153 38.03 -8.94 -1.55
N SER A 154 36.92 -9.62 -1.87
CA SER A 154 35.58 -9.07 -2.10
C SER A 154 35.21 -7.97 -1.09
N ASP A 155 34.92 -6.78 -1.59
CA ASP A 155 33.80 -5.95 -1.10
C ASP A 155 33.52 -4.82 -2.10
N ALA A 156 32.54 -5.02 -2.97
CA ALA A 156 31.85 -3.96 -3.71
C ALA A 156 30.54 -4.49 -4.28
N LYS A 157 29.57 -4.59 -3.37
CA LYS A 157 28.11 -4.68 -3.55
C LYS A 157 27.60 -4.34 -4.97
N PRO A 158 27.20 -5.34 -5.76
CA PRO A 158 26.34 -5.15 -6.92
C PRO A 158 24.89 -5.00 -6.48
N SER A 159 24.28 -3.91 -6.91
CA SER A 159 22.83 -3.70 -6.90
C SER A 159 22.15 -4.74 -7.82
N PRO A 160 21.13 -5.49 -7.36
CA PRO A 160 20.40 -6.39 -8.23
C PRO A 160 19.12 -5.73 -8.76
N THR A 161 19.10 -5.43 -10.06
CA THR A 161 17.87 -5.51 -10.85
C THR A 161 17.85 -6.89 -11.49
N ALA A 162 17.09 -7.82 -10.92
CA ALA A 162 16.59 -9.00 -11.61
C ALA A 162 15.54 -9.71 -10.75
N ALA A 163 14.36 -9.90 -11.33
CA ALA A 163 13.36 -10.90 -11.00
C ALA A 163 12.77 -10.84 -9.56
N ALA A 164 11.45 -10.71 -9.51
CA ALA A 164 10.64 -10.93 -8.31
C ALA A 164 10.88 -12.35 -7.76
N ALA A 165 11.89 -12.49 -6.91
CA ALA A 165 12.03 -13.61 -5.99
C ALA A 165 10.82 -13.56 -5.03
N PRO A 166 10.20 -14.71 -4.70
CA PRO A 166 9.10 -14.75 -3.74
C PRO A 166 9.58 -14.13 -2.43
N ALA A 167 8.96 -13.03 -2.01
CA ALA A 167 9.30 -12.38 -0.75
C ALA A 167 9.38 -13.44 0.36
N PRO A 168 10.37 -13.39 1.27
CA PRO A 168 10.49 -14.38 2.31
C PRO A 168 9.20 -14.43 3.12
N LYS A 169 8.80 -15.64 3.57
CA LYS A 169 7.63 -15.84 4.44
C LYS A 169 7.67 -14.91 5.65
N ASP A 170 8.87 -14.52 6.08
CA ASP A 170 9.15 -13.59 7.17
C ASP A 170 8.55 -12.19 7.01
N ALA A 171 8.35 -11.72 5.78
CA ALA A 171 7.78 -10.39 5.54
C ALA A 171 6.28 -10.30 5.88
N LEU A 172 5.58 -11.44 5.87
CA LEU A 172 4.15 -11.54 6.22
C LEU A 172 3.92 -11.77 7.71
N ILE A 173 4.96 -12.14 8.47
CA ILE A 173 4.86 -12.34 9.92
C ILE A 173 4.57 -10.99 10.60
N GLY A 174 3.54 -10.98 11.44
CA GLY A 174 3.07 -9.77 12.12
C GLY A 174 1.55 -9.59 12.08
N ALA A 175 1.10 -8.54 12.77
CA ALA A 175 -0.31 -8.16 12.82
C ALA A 175 -0.66 -7.27 11.61
N TRP A 176 -1.78 -7.57 10.99
CA TRP A 176 -2.30 -6.84 9.86
C TRP A 176 -3.76 -6.52 10.09
N ILE A 177 -4.12 -5.26 9.88
CA ILE A 177 -5.44 -4.74 10.21
C ILE A 177 -6.06 -4.18 8.94
N ARG A 178 -7.37 -4.38 8.86
CA ARG A 178 -8.25 -3.88 7.83
C ARG A 178 -9.50 -3.35 8.49
N GLN A 179 -9.76 -2.07 8.29
CA GLN A 179 -10.93 -1.39 8.84
C GLN A 179 -11.92 -1.12 7.70
N TYR A 180 -13.11 -1.71 7.81
CA TYR A 180 -14.29 -1.32 7.05
C TYR A 180 -15.25 -0.54 7.97
N PRO A 181 -16.13 0.29 7.41
CA PRO A 181 -17.11 1.04 8.20
C PRO A 181 -18.04 0.13 9.03
N ASP A 182 -18.28 -1.10 8.60
CA ASP A 182 -19.18 -2.07 9.22
C ASP A 182 -18.46 -3.21 9.96
N ARG A 183 -17.15 -3.39 9.75
CA ARG A 183 -16.36 -4.49 10.33
C ARG A 183 -14.86 -4.23 10.32
N THR A 184 -14.17 -4.65 11.37
CA THR A 184 -12.70 -4.69 11.43
C THR A 184 -12.23 -6.13 11.32
N ILE A 185 -11.29 -6.39 10.41
CA ILE A 185 -10.65 -7.70 10.25
C ILE A 185 -9.16 -7.52 10.60
N ALA A 186 -8.70 -8.23 11.62
CA ALA A 186 -7.29 -8.31 11.96
C ALA A 186 -6.80 -9.73 11.67
N ILE A 187 -5.74 -9.88 10.89
CA ILE A 187 -5.06 -11.15 10.64
C ILE A 187 -3.65 -11.02 11.19
N VAL A 188 -3.26 -11.94 12.07
CA VAL A 188 -1.94 -12.03 12.66
C VAL A 188 -1.31 -13.33 12.18
N PHE A 189 -0.23 -13.22 11.41
CA PHE A 189 0.61 -14.36 11.09
C PHE A 189 1.64 -14.51 12.21
N VAL A 190 1.47 -15.54 13.03
CA VAL A 190 2.28 -15.77 14.25
C VAL A 190 3.65 -16.31 13.88
N ASP A 191 3.68 -17.23 12.93
CA ASP A 191 4.88 -17.87 12.42
C ASP A 191 4.66 -18.32 10.96
N SER A 192 5.57 -19.13 10.42
CA SER A 192 5.55 -19.63 9.04
C SER A 192 4.45 -20.66 8.74
N THR A 193 3.67 -21.08 9.75
CA THR A 193 2.64 -22.12 9.62
C THR A 193 1.31 -21.77 10.27
N ARG A 194 1.23 -20.80 11.20
CA ARG A 194 0.04 -20.46 11.98
C ARG A 194 -0.42 -19.02 11.79
N TYR A 195 -1.74 -18.86 11.73
CA TYR A 195 -2.39 -17.55 11.67
C TYR A 195 -3.54 -17.46 12.68
N LEU A 196 -3.83 -16.23 13.10
CA LEU A 196 -4.97 -15.85 13.91
C LEU A 196 -5.73 -14.77 13.16
N MET A 197 -6.99 -15.00 12.86
CA MET A 197 -7.88 -14.00 12.29
C MET A 197 -8.94 -13.62 13.31
N GLN A 198 -9.05 -12.34 13.60
CA GLN A 198 -10.10 -11.75 14.41
C GLN A 198 -10.98 -10.88 13.52
N ARG A 199 -12.27 -11.18 13.46
CA ARG A 199 -13.28 -10.31 12.84
C ARG A 199 -14.11 -9.67 13.95
N THR A 200 -14.25 -8.35 13.90
CA THR A 200 -15.06 -7.57 14.84
C THR A 200 -16.10 -6.83 14.01
N THR A 201 -17.38 -7.12 14.19
CA THR A 201 -18.46 -6.37 13.52
C THR A 201 -18.71 -5.04 14.23
N ALA A 202 -19.34 -4.07 13.56
CA ALA A 202 -19.76 -2.81 14.18
C ALA A 202 -20.72 -3.01 15.37
N ALA A 203 -21.44 -4.14 15.41
CA ALA A 203 -22.29 -4.57 16.53
C ALA A 203 -21.49 -5.13 17.74
N GLY A 204 -20.16 -5.16 17.68
CA GLY A 204 -19.29 -5.63 18.75
C GLY A 204 -19.09 -7.14 18.80
N THR A 205 -19.70 -7.92 17.90
CA THR A 205 -19.49 -9.37 17.81
C THR A 205 -18.06 -9.64 17.36
N ARG A 206 -17.29 -10.31 18.23
CA ARG A 206 -15.93 -10.76 17.94
C ARG A 206 -15.96 -12.24 17.60
N THR A 207 -15.46 -12.59 16.42
CA THR A 207 -15.21 -13.97 16.02
C THR A 207 -13.72 -14.14 15.79
N GLN A 208 -13.13 -15.11 16.47
CA GLN A 208 -11.72 -15.46 16.33
C GLN A 208 -11.62 -16.82 15.62
N GLU A 209 -10.79 -16.89 14.61
CA GLU A 209 -10.45 -18.09 13.86
C GLU A 209 -8.93 -18.28 13.95
N SER A 210 -8.48 -19.47 14.33
CA SER A 210 -7.06 -19.87 14.26
C SER A 210 -6.92 -20.97 13.23
N GLY A 211 -5.76 -21.05 12.60
CA GLY A 211 -5.50 -22.13 11.67
C GLY A 211 -4.08 -22.16 11.17
N THR A 212 -3.87 -23.04 10.20
CA THR A 212 -2.60 -23.16 9.49
C THR A 212 -2.63 -22.41 8.17
N TRP A 213 -1.53 -21.75 7.82
CA TRP A 213 -1.39 -21.12 6.52
C TRP A 213 -0.20 -21.68 5.77
N LYS A 214 -0.33 -21.76 4.44
CA LYS A 214 0.75 -22.13 3.54
C LYS A 214 0.90 -21.07 2.46
N ARG A 215 2.14 -20.84 2.05
CA ARG A 215 2.47 -19.96 0.93
C ARG A 215 3.16 -20.75 -0.17
N GLU A 216 2.56 -20.73 -1.34
CA GLU A 216 3.08 -21.28 -2.59
C GLU A 216 3.30 -20.10 -3.55
N GLY A 217 4.47 -19.47 -3.46
CA GLY A 217 4.82 -18.30 -4.26
C GLY A 217 3.93 -17.08 -3.99
N LYS A 218 3.00 -16.82 -4.92
CA LYS A 218 2.01 -15.74 -4.84
C LYS A 218 0.68 -16.17 -4.22
N VAL A 219 0.49 -17.45 -3.92
CA VAL A 219 -0.77 -17.95 -3.34
C VAL A 219 -0.56 -18.24 -1.86
N ILE A 220 -1.45 -17.70 -1.02
CA ILE A 220 -1.61 -18.03 0.38
C ILE A 220 -2.85 -18.93 0.50
N THR A 221 -2.72 -20.08 1.15
CA THR A 221 -3.84 -20.95 1.49
C THR A 221 -4.00 -20.89 2.99
N LEU A 222 -5.12 -20.34 3.46
CA LEU A 222 -5.53 -20.37 4.86
C LEU A 222 -6.39 -21.61 5.09
N THR A 223 -5.96 -22.47 5.99
CA THR A 223 -6.70 -23.65 6.44
C THR A 223 -7.08 -23.41 7.89
N GLY A 224 -8.33 -23.03 8.14
CA GLY A 224 -8.84 -22.87 9.51
C GLY A 224 -8.78 -24.20 10.27
N ASP A 225 -8.23 -24.19 11.48
CA ASP A 225 -8.33 -25.32 12.39
C ASP A 225 -9.74 -25.35 12.98
N THR A 226 -10.30 -26.55 13.07
CA THR A 226 -11.65 -26.80 13.56
C THR A 226 -11.71 -26.64 15.08
N GLU A 227 -11.67 -25.42 15.59
CA GLU A 227 -12.05 -25.12 16.98
C GLU A 227 -13.32 -24.26 17.04
N PRO A 228 -14.22 -24.53 17.99
CA PRO A 228 -15.54 -23.92 18.03
C PRO A 228 -15.42 -22.41 18.25
N ILE A 229 -15.99 -21.62 17.33
CA ILE A 229 -16.07 -20.17 17.47
C ILE A 229 -16.91 -19.90 18.72
N LYS A 230 -16.30 -19.36 19.78
CA LYS A 230 -17.04 -18.76 20.89
C LYS A 230 -17.57 -17.41 20.43
N LEU A 231 -18.80 -17.41 19.90
CA LEU A 231 -19.57 -16.18 19.79
C LEU A 231 -19.90 -15.68 21.20
N ALA A 232 -19.99 -14.37 21.38
CA ALA A 232 -20.34 -13.74 22.66
C ALA A 232 -21.70 -14.19 23.23
N ASP A 233 -22.54 -14.86 22.42
CA ASP A 233 -23.84 -15.46 22.79
C ASP A 233 -23.77 -16.97 23.11
N GLY A 234 -22.58 -17.56 23.28
CA GLY A 234 -22.44 -18.97 23.68
C GLY A 234 -22.86 -20.00 22.62
N THR A 235 -23.20 -19.57 21.41
CA THR A 235 -23.54 -20.48 20.30
C THR A 235 -22.25 -20.92 19.60
N GLN A 236 -22.00 -22.23 19.53
CA GLN A 236 -20.85 -22.81 18.83
C GLN A 236 -21.12 -22.80 17.32
N GLY A 237 -20.35 -22.00 16.59
CA GLY A 237 -20.29 -22.05 15.13
C GLY A 237 -19.05 -22.84 14.70
N THR A 238 -19.24 -23.87 13.86
CA THR A 238 -18.15 -24.56 13.16
C THR A 238 -18.06 -23.98 11.76
N ARG A 239 -16.99 -23.24 11.44
CA ARG A 239 -16.72 -22.81 10.06
C ARG A 239 -15.32 -23.22 9.66
N GLN A 240 -15.25 -24.25 8.82
CA GLN A 240 -14.01 -24.63 8.14
C GLN A 240 -13.93 -23.83 6.83
N SER A 241 -13.41 -22.61 6.88
CA SER A 241 -13.13 -21.82 5.67
C SER A 241 -11.73 -22.17 5.17
N VAL A 242 -11.64 -22.93 4.08
CA VAL A 242 -10.41 -23.00 3.29
C VAL A 242 -10.42 -21.78 2.37
N GLU A 243 -9.78 -20.69 2.79
CA GLU A 243 -9.72 -19.47 1.98
C GLU A 243 -8.41 -19.45 1.17
N ARG A 244 -8.56 -19.50 -0.15
CA ARG A 244 -7.44 -19.33 -1.08
C ARG A 244 -7.31 -17.86 -1.45
N LEU A 245 -6.14 -17.32 -1.15
CA LEU A 245 -5.79 -15.92 -1.18
C LEU A 245 -4.63 -15.71 -2.17
N GLU A 246 -4.81 -14.92 -3.22
CA GLU A 246 -3.73 -14.64 -4.19
C GLU A 246 -3.15 -13.25 -3.93
N ILE A 247 -1.85 -13.18 -3.62
CA ILE A 247 -1.13 -11.93 -3.37
C ILE A 247 -1.01 -11.17 -4.70
N VAL A 248 -1.67 -10.01 -4.78
CA VAL A 248 -1.61 -9.10 -5.93
C VAL A 248 -0.45 -8.12 -5.76
N SER A 249 -0.25 -7.58 -4.56
CA SER A 249 0.89 -6.73 -4.24
C SER A 249 1.31 -6.90 -2.78
N GLN A 250 2.62 -6.82 -2.52
CA GLN A 250 3.16 -6.92 -1.17
C GLN A 250 4.22 -5.83 -0.99
N THR A 251 4.04 -5.01 0.03
CA THR A 251 5.04 -4.08 0.54
C THR A 251 5.35 -4.41 1.99
N THR A 252 6.35 -3.74 2.57
CA THR A 252 6.71 -3.89 3.99
C THR A 252 5.57 -3.47 4.95
N ARG A 253 4.64 -2.61 4.48
CA ARG A 253 3.60 -1.98 5.29
C ARG A 253 2.17 -2.32 4.86
N SER A 254 1.99 -2.87 3.66
CA SER A 254 0.69 -3.26 3.14
C SER A 254 0.81 -4.54 2.31
N PHE A 255 -0.20 -5.40 2.37
CA PHE A 255 -0.33 -6.51 1.43
C PHE A 255 -1.75 -6.52 0.87
N SER A 256 -1.85 -6.71 -0.44
CA SER A 256 -3.12 -6.84 -1.15
C SER A 256 -3.27 -8.27 -1.68
N VAL A 257 -4.47 -8.80 -1.51
CA VAL A 257 -4.78 -10.21 -1.76
C VAL A 257 -6.14 -10.32 -2.41
N THR A 258 -6.28 -11.07 -3.48
CA THR A 258 -7.58 -11.40 -4.06
C THR A 258 -8.08 -12.74 -3.53
N SER A 259 -9.30 -12.74 -2.99
CA SER A 259 -10.03 -13.96 -2.62
C SER A 259 -11.12 -14.23 -3.66
N LYS A 260 -11.34 -15.51 -4.01
CA LYS A 260 -12.41 -15.89 -4.95
C LYS A 260 -13.81 -15.47 -4.47
N GLU A 261 -14.01 -15.36 -3.16
CA GLU A 261 -15.32 -15.05 -2.57
C GLU A 261 -15.51 -13.56 -2.24
N SER A 262 -14.44 -12.81 -2.00
CA SER A 262 -14.50 -11.47 -1.40
C SER A 262 -13.79 -10.37 -2.20
N GLY A 263 -13.28 -10.68 -3.40
CA GLY A 263 -12.59 -9.70 -4.26
C GLY A 263 -11.23 -9.26 -3.72
N LEU A 264 -10.77 -8.06 -4.12
CA LEU A 264 -9.48 -7.50 -3.72
C LEU A 264 -9.50 -7.05 -2.24
N GLN A 265 -8.57 -7.59 -1.48
CA GLN A 265 -8.41 -7.39 -0.05
C GLN A 265 -7.09 -6.70 0.28
N ILE A 266 -7.12 -5.43 0.70
CA ILE A 266 -5.95 -4.67 1.13
C ILE A 266 -5.86 -4.67 2.66
N PHE A 267 -4.71 -5.06 3.17
CA PHE A 267 -4.38 -5.09 4.59
C PHE A 267 -3.16 -4.19 4.83
N ALA A 268 -3.13 -3.52 5.98
CA ALA A 268 -2.02 -2.67 6.39
C ALA A 268 -1.48 -3.12 7.75
N LYS A 269 -0.17 -2.95 7.98
CA LYS A 269 0.36 -3.06 9.35
C LYS A 269 -0.15 -1.87 10.17
N PRO A 270 -0.50 -2.07 11.46
CA PRO A 270 -0.75 -0.98 12.38
C PRO A 270 0.48 -0.07 12.55
#